data_AF-A0A8S9B2D1-F1
#
_entry.id   AF-A0A8S9B2D1-F1
#
_cell.length_a   1.000
_cell.length_b   1.000
_cell.length_c   1.000
_cell.angle_alpha   90.00
_cell.angle_beta   90.00
_cell.angle_gamma   90.00
#
_symmetry.space_group_name_H-M   'P 1'
#
loop_
_entity.id
_entity.type
_entity.pdbx_description
1 polymer ?
#
loop_
_entity_poly.entity_id
_entity_poly.type
_entity_poly.pdbx_seq_one_letter_code
_entity_poly.pdbx_strand_id
1 'polypeptide(L)'
;MATKISFYLHIFLAATIFAVALGKARSVYALHNFTSPESTMILANNVPYTLINQHDSVANNSTGNERQGAFDRNPPPHHLVAGSYASTLAQVTTNLCQSMLKARLTFSNNVSNLFRVPTLLSHAMASTKHQRWSSDLCFVRINNVAAYITQVFTAASPLVLLLSIVWLYFSGSFFFDVAHYTLHRCSKAKSRILRNIGYLHEVHHLYFNRGLKFNNRYRWQNMCFELPLELSCQLFGTWLGYLLASFANLTGPALLSEELLNLVLVFEVVRSFVVAFMEGHDSNHKSYSPVVPKDPHSFLVGPEYHALHHVDPSGYIGSTFKIFDWMLGTSCSLRSRRVTVVGSTDAFKAALKQELLSESVSCIEELQIGSKQTEGSCDVLVEVLARTDILILGPGSSCDSADELIMLFKKHHKAKAGHALLLQEVWYLDTAPKTCARIGRQTTESYSEARQTRARFARKLRDDKDILFRHIVCHLNAEWLKLKPELAAKTTLWWIRRGARTIPATFDFLAFFNYIHFMYYGAKTR
;
A
#
# COMPACT_ATOMS: atom_id res chain seq x y z
N MET A 1 8.25 -17.25 29.98
CA MET A 1 9.43 -16.84 29.17
C MET A 1 9.88 -17.96 28.23
N ALA A 2 10.06 -19.20 28.71
CA ALA A 2 10.48 -20.34 27.89
C ALA A 2 9.56 -20.69 26.70
N THR A 3 8.24 -20.57 26.86
CA THR A 3 7.27 -20.79 25.76
C THR A 3 7.33 -19.71 24.68
N LYS A 4 7.63 -18.45 25.05
CA LYS A 4 7.84 -17.36 24.09
C LYS A 4 9.11 -17.57 23.28
N ILE A 5 10.21 -17.91 23.95
CA ILE A 5 11.51 -18.21 23.30
C ILE A 5 11.37 -19.39 22.33
N SER A 6 10.69 -20.45 22.74
CA SER A 6 10.41 -21.61 21.89
C SER A 6 9.65 -21.20 20.62
N PHE A 7 8.61 -20.38 20.72
CA PHE A 7 7.84 -19.94 19.57
C PHE A 7 8.66 -19.12 18.56
N TYR A 8 9.47 -18.15 19.03
CA TYR A 8 10.37 -17.39 18.16
C TYR A 8 11.42 -18.28 17.48
N LEU A 9 11.90 -19.31 18.19
CA LEU A 9 12.78 -20.33 17.63
C LEU A 9 12.10 -21.18 16.55
N HIS A 10 10.80 -21.48 16.67
CA HIS A 10 10.07 -22.21 15.64
C HIS A 10 9.80 -21.36 14.41
N ILE A 11 9.50 -20.06 14.57
CA ILE A 11 9.40 -19.13 13.44
C ILE A 11 10.77 -18.98 12.76
N PHE A 12 11.83 -18.80 13.55
CA PHE A 12 13.20 -18.72 13.02
C PHE A 12 13.59 -19.98 12.28
N LEU A 13 13.27 -21.15 12.83
CA LEU A 13 13.51 -22.44 12.21
C LEU A 13 12.68 -22.58 10.93
N ALA A 14 11.41 -22.18 10.91
CA ALA A 14 10.56 -22.23 9.71
C ALA A 14 11.06 -21.29 8.61
N ALA A 15 11.44 -20.05 8.96
CA ALA A 15 12.02 -19.08 8.02
C ALA A 15 13.39 -19.54 7.50
N THR A 16 14.22 -20.13 8.38
CA THR A 16 15.52 -20.70 8.00
C THR A 16 15.34 -21.94 7.12
N ILE A 17 14.40 -22.83 7.45
CA ILE A 17 14.07 -24.00 6.62
C ILE A 17 13.54 -23.54 5.26
N PHE A 18 12.69 -22.51 5.21
CA PHE A 18 12.18 -21.94 3.96
C PHE A 18 13.32 -21.34 3.11
N ALA A 19 14.21 -20.56 3.70
CA ALA A 19 15.40 -20.01 3.03
C ALA A 19 16.35 -21.12 2.54
N VAL A 20 16.59 -22.16 3.35
CA VAL A 20 17.42 -23.32 2.97
C VAL A 20 16.74 -24.16 1.89
N ALA A 21 15.41 -24.32 1.93
CA ALA A 21 14.65 -25.03 0.91
C ALA A 21 14.69 -24.30 -0.44
N LEU A 22 14.59 -22.96 -0.42
CA LEU A 22 14.80 -22.12 -1.61
C LEU A 22 16.22 -22.27 -2.17
N GLY A 23 17.25 -22.29 -1.30
CA GLY A 23 18.63 -22.54 -1.71
C GLY A 23 18.84 -23.94 -2.31
N LYS A 24 18.22 -24.98 -1.74
CA LYS A 24 18.36 -26.37 -2.21
C LYS A 24 17.57 -26.68 -3.47
N ALA A 25 16.38 -26.10 -3.66
CA ALA A 25 15.61 -26.26 -4.90
C ALA A 25 16.43 -25.82 -6.12
N ARG A 26 17.30 -24.81 -5.95
CA ARG A 26 18.19 -24.30 -7.00
C ARG A 26 19.37 -25.21 -7.33
N SER A 27 19.91 -25.93 -6.35
CA SER A 27 20.95 -26.94 -6.57
C SER A 27 20.47 -28.08 -7.49
N VAL A 28 19.17 -28.38 -7.49
CA VAL A 28 18.58 -29.41 -8.36
C VAL A 28 18.42 -28.91 -9.80
N TYR A 29 18.09 -27.63 -9.99
CA TYR A 29 18.02 -27.03 -11.34
C TYR A 29 19.40 -26.75 -11.96
N ALA A 30 20.41 -26.40 -11.15
CA ALA A 30 21.80 -26.25 -11.63
C ALA A 30 22.42 -27.59 -12.04
N LEU A 31 22.06 -28.69 -11.37
CA LEU A 31 22.54 -30.04 -11.69
C LEU A 31 21.93 -30.60 -12.99
N HIS A 32 20.72 -30.17 -13.35
CA HIS A 32 20.05 -30.64 -14.58
C HIS A 32 20.60 -29.97 -15.86
N ASN A 33 21.37 -28.88 -15.73
CA ASN A 33 22.02 -28.20 -16.86
C ASN A 33 23.48 -28.65 -17.09
N PHE A 34 24.00 -29.63 -16.34
CA PHE A 34 25.39 -30.08 -16.42
C PHE A 34 25.57 -31.54 -16.90
N THR A 35 24.53 -32.17 -17.45
CA THR A 35 24.65 -33.47 -18.11
C THR A 35 24.25 -33.40 -19.58
N SER A 36 25.17 -32.91 -20.41
CA SER A 36 25.36 -33.44 -21.77
C SER A 36 26.86 -33.46 -22.05
N PRO A 37 27.53 -34.63 -22.01
CA PRO A 37 28.87 -34.74 -22.55
C PRO A 37 28.77 -34.77 -24.07
N GLU A 38 29.46 -33.82 -24.72
CA GLU A 38 29.85 -33.93 -26.12
C GLU A 38 30.48 -35.29 -26.37
N SER A 39 29.76 -36.15 -27.08
CA SER A 39 30.33 -37.35 -27.68
C SER A 39 30.46 -37.07 -29.17
N THR A 40 31.68 -36.69 -29.55
CA THR A 40 32.15 -36.61 -30.93
C THR A 40 32.01 -37.99 -31.56
N MET A 41 30.96 -38.22 -32.33
CA MET A 41 30.79 -39.45 -33.10
C MET A 41 31.08 -39.19 -34.57
N ILE A 42 32.10 -39.90 -35.05
CA ILE A 42 32.64 -39.91 -36.40
C ILE A 42 31.56 -40.30 -37.40
N LEU A 43 31.50 -39.55 -38.50
CA LEU A 43 30.67 -39.74 -39.68
C LEU A 43 30.84 -41.15 -40.28
N ALA A 44 29.73 -41.87 -40.47
CA ALA A 44 29.60 -42.91 -41.47
C ALA A 44 28.28 -42.71 -42.23
N ASN A 45 28.40 -42.71 -43.55
CA ASN A 45 27.41 -42.31 -44.54
C ASN A 45 26.15 -43.19 -44.56
N ASN A 46 25.01 -42.57 -44.86
CA ASN A 46 24.09 -42.90 -45.96
C ASN A 46 22.62 -42.67 -45.60
N VAL A 47 21.86 -42.18 -46.60
CA VAL A 47 20.39 -42.22 -46.81
C VAL A 47 19.73 -40.82 -46.83
N PRO A 48 18.81 -40.55 -47.78
CA PRO A 48 18.70 -39.25 -48.45
C PRO A 48 17.56 -38.36 -47.93
N TYR A 49 17.66 -37.09 -48.30
CA TYR A 49 16.63 -36.05 -48.16
C TYR A 49 15.35 -36.40 -48.92
N THR A 50 14.20 -36.23 -48.27
CA THR A 50 12.91 -35.97 -48.93
C THR A 50 12.12 -34.87 -48.21
N LEU A 51 11.97 -33.78 -48.96
CA LEU A 51 10.78 -32.94 -49.17
C LEU A 51 10.01 -32.35 -47.98
N ILE A 52 10.14 -31.03 -47.86
CA ILE A 52 9.17 -30.09 -47.30
C ILE A 52 8.07 -29.85 -48.34
N ASN A 53 6.80 -29.99 -47.94
CA ASN A 53 5.67 -29.13 -48.31
C ASN A 53 4.35 -29.74 -47.81
N GLN A 54 3.60 -29.02 -46.95
CA GLN A 54 2.30 -28.47 -47.34
C GLN A 54 1.63 -27.76 -46.16
N HIS A 55 1.35 -26.49 -46.41
CA HIS A 55 0.53 -25.57 -45.67
C HIS A 55 -0.77 -25.45 -46.49
N ASP A 56 -1.95 -25.59 -45.87
CA ASP A 56 -3.25 -25.05 -46.32
C ASP A 56 -4.24 -25.26 -45.16
N SER A 57 -4.71 -24.21 -44.48
CA SER A 57 -5.84 -23.33 -44.82
C SER A 57 -7.20 -24.03 -44.69
N VAL A 58 -7.97 -23.71 -43.64
CA VAL A 58 -9.43 -23.86 -43.63
C VAL A 58 -10.09 -22.62 -43.03
N ALA A 59 -10.64 -21.85 -43.96
CA ALA A 59 -11.78 -20.95 -43.97
C ALA A 59 -12.57 -20.61 -42.68
N ASN A 60 -12.69 -19.29 -42.49
CA ASN A 60 -13.85 -18.57 -41.98
C ASN A 60 -15.13 -18.88 -42.78
N ASN A 61 -16.30 -18.94 -42.12
CA ASN A 61 -17.48 -18.16 -42.54
C ASN A 61 -18.69 -18.22 -41.57
N SER A 62 -19.50 -17.17 -41.71
CA SER A 62 -20.89 -16.91 -41.23
C SER A 62 -21.02 -16.32 -39.81
N THR A 63 -21.36 -15.04 -39.59
CA THR A 63 -22.51 -14.18 -39.94
C THR A 63 -23.84 -14.55 -39.26
N GLY A 64 -24.43 -13.61 -38.51
CA GLY A 64 -25.89 -13.48 -38.44
C GLY A 64 -26.53 -13.27 -37.05
N ASN A 65 -26.59 -12.00 -36.63
CA ASN A 65 -27.76 -11.23 -36.17
C ASN A 65 -28.89 -11.81 -35.27
N GLU A 66 -29.36 -10.91 -34.39
CA GLU A 66 -30.73 -10.70 -33.85
C GLU A 66 -31.16 -11.19 -32.43
N ARG A 67 -31.56 -10.15 -31.65
CA ARG A 67 -32.75 -9.98 -30.77
C ARG A 67 -32.88 -10.62 -29.38
N GLN A 68 -33.03 -9.70 -28.41
CA GLN A 68 -34.05 -9.60 -27.34
C GLN A 68 -34.84 -10.86 -26.91
N GLY A 69 -34.85 -11.10 -25.59
CA GLY A 69 -35.89 -11.88 -24.92
C GLY A 69 -35.60 -12.11 -23.44
N ALA A 70 -36.32 -11.41 -22.56
CA ALA A 70 -36.43 -11.72 -21.14
C ALA A 70 -37.13 -13.07 -20.93
N PHE A 71 -36.71 -13.87 -19.94
CA PHE A 71 -37.62 -14.79 -19.23
C PHE A 71 -37.01 -15.28 -17.91
N ASP A 72 -37.81 -15.10 -16.85
CA ASP A 72 -37.76 -15.80 -15.58
C ASP A 72 -37.72 -17.32 -15.77
N ARG A 73 -36.83 -18.03 -15.06
CA ARG A 73 -37.04 -19.42 -14.63
C ARG A 73 -36.35 -19.71 -13.29
N ASN A 74 -37.15 -20.22 -12.35
CA ASN A 74 -36.75 -20.84 -11.09
C ASN A 74 -35.73 -21.98 -11.31
N PRO A 75 -34.80 -22.22 -10.35
CA PRO A 75 -33.87 -23.35 -10.41
C PRO A 75 -34.52 -24.67 -9.94
N PRO A 76 -34.08 -25.84 -10.46
CA PRO A 76 -34.52 -27.16 -10.02
C PRO A 76 -33.77 -27.64 -8.76
N PRO A 77 -34.28 -28.66 -8.04
CA PRO A 77 -33.68 -29.16 -6.82
C PRO A 77 -32.52 -30.13 -7.14
N HIS A 78 -31.33 -29.84 -6.64
CA HIS A 78 -30.21 -30.78 -6.71
C HIS A 78 -30.18 -31.71 -5.49
N HIS A 79 -30.43 -32.99 -5.76
CA HIS A 79 -30.16 -34.10 -4.86
C HIS A 79 -28.65 -34.34 -4.67
N LEU A 80 -28.35 -34.86 -3.48
CA LEU A 80 -27.06 -35.24 -2.91
C LEU A 80 -26.21 -36.19 -3.77
N VAL A 81 -24.92 -35.86 -3.94
CA VAL A 81 -23.82 -36.85 -3.98
C VAL A 81 -22.66 -36.29 -3.16
N ALA A 82 -22.69 -36.52 -1.84
CA ALA A 82 -21.58 -36.26 -0.92
C ALA A 82 -21.26 -37.55 -0.18
N GLY A 83 -20.65 -38.51 -0.90
CA GLY A 83 -20.39 -39.86 -0.37
C GLY A 83 -18.93 -40.30 -0.34
N SER A 84 -18.00 -39.68 -1.09
CA SER A 84 -16.64 -40.25 -1.23
C SER A 84 -15.48 -39.38 -0.70
N TYR A 85 -15.73 -38.16 -0.21
CA TYR A 85 -14.67 -37.29 0.32
C TYR A 85 -14.54 -37.32 1.85
N ALA A 86 -15.56 -37.80 2.57
CA ALA A 86 -15.56 -37.84 4.04
C ALA A 86 -14.69 -38.98 4.60
N SER A 87 -14.61 -40.13 3.91
CA SER A 87 -13.81 -41.29 4.34
C SER A 87 -12.31 -41.03 4.25
N THR A 88 -11.86 -40.37 3.18
CA THR A 88 -10.45 -40.02 2.98
C THR A 88 -9.97 -38.97 4.01
N LEU A 89 -10.82 -38.00 4.35
CA LEU A 89 -10.48 -36.97 5.34
C LEU A 89 -10.40 -37.55 6.75
N ALA A 90 -11.28 -38.50 7.10
CA ALA A 90 -11.28 -39.21 8.38
C ALA A 90 -10.04 -40.11 8.54
N GLN A 91 -9.60 -40.75 7.45
CA GLN A 91 -8.40 -41.60 7.47
C GLN A 91 -7.11 -40.77 7.64
N VAL A 92 -7.02 -39.60 7.01
CA VAL A 92 -5.89 -38.67 7.19
C VAL A 92 -5.84 -38.10 8.60
N THR A 93 -6.99 -37.73 9.18
CA THR A 93 -7.04 -37.21 10.58
C THR A 93 -6.70 -38.28 11.61
N THR A 94 -7.11 -39.53 11.40
CA THR A 94 -6.79 -40.66 12.30
C THR A 94 -5.29 -40.98 12.28
N ASN A 95 -4.67 -40.95 11.10
CA ASN A 95 -3.23 -41.17 10.95
C ASN A 95 -2.39 -40.05 11.58
N LEU A 96 -2.84 -38.80 11.49
CA LEU A 96 -2.16 -37.66 12.13
C LEU A 96 -2.24 -37.75 13.66
N CYS A 97 -3.40 -38.16 14.19
CA CYS A 97 -3.62 -38.27 15.63
C CYS A 97 -2.82 -39.42 16.26
N GLN A 98 -2.69 -40.56 15.57
CA GLN A 98 -1.83 -41.67 16.00
C GLN A 98 -0.34 -41.33 15.97
N SER A 99 0.11 -40.56 14.97
CA SER A 99 1.50 -40.08 14.88
C SER A 99 1.86 -39.15 16.04
N MET A 100 0.96 -38.23 16.40
CA MET A 100 1.14 -37.35 17.56
C MET A 100 1.11 -38.09 18.90
N LEU A 101 0.27 -39.12 19.05
CA LEU A 101 0.22 -39.94 20.26
C LEU A 101 1.50 -40.77 20.45
N LYS A 102 2.08 -41.30 19.36
CA LYS A 102 3.38 -41.98 19.38
C LYS A 102 4.50 -41.03 19.80
N ALA A 103 4.54 -39.81 19.25
CA ALA A 103 5.55 -38.81 19.61
C ALA A 103 5.47 -38.38 21.10
N ARG A 104 4.26 -38.33 21.67
CA ARG A 104 4.04 -37.99 23.08
C ARG A 104 4.46 -39.11 24.04
N LEU A 105 4.30 -40.38 23.64
CA LEU A 105 4.74 -41.54 24.42
C LEU A 105 6.28 -41.69 24.42
N THR A 106 6.96 -41.35 23.32
CA THR A 106 8.43 -41.34 23.28
C THR A 106 9.04 -40.23 24.14
N PHE A 107 8.33 -39.11 24.31
CA PHE A 107 8.77 -38.01 25.18
C PHE A 107 8.55 -38.31 26.67
N SER A 108 7.47 -39.01 27.03
CA SER A 108 7.15 -39.36 28.42
C SER A 108 8.12 -40.39 29.03
N ASN A 109 8.70 -41.28 28.22
CA ASN A 109 9.61 -42.32 28.71
C ASN A 109 11.05 -41.83 28.96
N ASN A 110 11.37 -40.58 28.62
CA ASN A 110 12.70 -39.99 28.85
C ASN A 110 12.77 -39.04 30.06
N VAL A 111 11.65 -38.82 30.77
CA VAL A 111 11.59 -37.88 31.91
C VAL A 111 11.83 -38.55 33.26
N SER A 112 11.77 -39.88 33.35
CA SER A 112 11.94 -40.64 34.60
C SER A 112 13.40 -40.83 35.06
N ASN A 113 14.40 -40.35 34.31
CA ASN A 113 15.82 -40.45 34.69
C ASN A 113 16.46 -39.15 35.20
N LEU A 114 15.67 -38.09 35.48
CA LEU A 114 16.19 -36.76 35.82
C LEU A 114 16.13 -36.38 37.31
N PHE A 115 15.80 -37.30 38.21
CA PHE A 115 15.79 -37.07 39.67
C PHE A 115 16.71 -38.05 40.41
N ARG A 116 18.03 -37.90 40.23
CA ARG A 116 19.01 -38.27 41.26
C ARG A 116 20.22 -37.34 41.18
N VAL A 117 20.20 -36.30 42.02
CA VAL A 117 21.40 -35.66 42.55
C VAL A 117 21.15 -35.52 44.05
N PRO A 118 22.10 -35.95 44.89
CA PRO A 118 22.72 -34.92 45.71
C PRO A 118 24.26 -35.01 45.75
N THR A 119 24.84 -33.85 46.03
CA THR A 119 26.18 -33.62 46.60
C THR A 119 27.40 -33.93 45.75
N LEU A 120 27.89 -32.92 45.03
CA LEU A 120 29.32 -32.59 44.93
C LEU A 120 29.48 -31.19 44.33
N LEU A 121 29.42 -30.18 45.20
CA LEU A 121 29.78 -28.81 44.89
C LEU A 121 31.00 -28.47 45.74
N SER A 122 32.19 -28.75 45.20
CA SER A 122 33.43 -28.07 45.54
C SER A 122 34.57 -28.64 44.70
N HIS A 123 35.31 -27.77 44.01
CA HIS A 123 36.52 -28.03 43.21
C HIS A 123 36.32 -28.49 41.77
N ALA A 124 36.27 -27.55 40.84
CA ALA A 124 37.32 -27.40 39.83
C ALA A 124 36.99 -26.27 38.86
N MET A 125 37.92 -25.34 38.73
CA MET A 125 37.97 -24.37 37.65
C MET A 125 37.96 -25.07 36.28
N ALA A 126 36.82 -25.04 35.59
CA ALA A 126 36.70 -25.48 34.19
C ALA A 126 35.88 -24.49 33.34
N SER A 127 35.89 -23.20 33.71
CA SER A 127 35.13 -22.15 33.03
C SER A 127 35.87 -21.49 31.85
N THR A 128 37.16 -21.74 31.63
CA THR A 128 37.94 -20.97 30.65
C THR A 128 37.96 -21.57 29.25
N LYS A 129 37.90 -22.90 29.10
CA LYS A 129 37.94 -23.56 27.77
C LYS A 129 36.61 -23.48 27.01
N HIS A 130 35.47 -23.66 27.69
CA HIS A 130 34.16 -23.55 27.05
C HIS A 130 33.85 -22.10 26.65
N GLN A 131 34.26 -21.13 27.48
CA GLN A 131 34.12 -19.71 27.18
C GLN A 131 34.99 -19.30 25.98
N ARG A 132 36.24 -19.78 25.90
CA ARG A 132 37.15 -19.54 24.77
C ARG A 132 36.66 -20.19 23.47
N TRP A 133 36.15 -21.42 23.53
CA TRP A 133 35.57 -22.08 22.37
C TRP A 133 34.32 -21.35 21.84
N SER A 134 33.47 -20.85 22.75
CA SER A 134 32.29 -20.07 22.36
C SER A 134 32.64 -18.70 21.77
N SER A 135 33.69 -18.03 22.26
CA SER A 135 34.16 -16.77 21.69
C SER A 135 34.78 -16.98 20.31
N ASP A 136 35.62 -18.00 20.15
CA ASP A 136 36.32 -18.25 18.88
C ASP A 136 35.33 -18.64 17.77
N LEU A 137 34.31 -19.46 18.09
CA LEU A 137 33.23 -19.79 17.15
C LEU A 137 32.37 -18.57 16.79
N CYS A 138 32.16 -17.65 17.73
CA CYS A 138 31.43 -16.40 17.50
C CYS A 138 32.24 -15.46 16.59
N PHE A 139 33.54 -15.28 16.85
CA PHE A 139 34.43 -14.44 16.04
C PHE A 139 34.58 -14.94 14.60
N VAL A 140 34.77 -16.24 14.40
CA VAL A 140 34.83 -16.83 13.04
C VAL A 140 33.54 -16.58 12.27
N ARG A 141 32.39 -16.68 12.93
CA ARG A 141 31.08 -16.40 12.30
C ARG A 141 30.90 -14.92 11.97
N ILE A 142 31.31 -14.01 12.85
CA ILE A 142 31.24 -12.57 12.60
C ILE A 142 32.13 -12.19 11.42
N ASN A 143 33.36 -12.70 11.35
CA ASN A 143 34.28 -12.43 10.25
C ASN A 143 33.73 -12.92 8.90
N ASN A 144 33.11 -14.10 8.88
CA ASN A 144 32.49 -14.62 7.65
C ASN A 144 31.30 -13.77 7.20
N VAL A 145 30.46 -13.31 8.12
CA VAL A 145 29.33 -12.41 7.80
C VAL A 145 29.84 -11.06 7.33
N ALA A 146 30.85 -10.49 8.00
CA ALA A 146 31.46 -9.23 7.60
C ALA A 146 32.10 -9.33 6.20
N ALA A 147 32.86 -10.40 5.93
CA ALA A 147 33.46 -10.65 4.62
C ALA A 147 32.38 -10.79 3.53
N TYR A 148 31.29 -11.50 3.81
CA TYR A 148 30.16 -11.61 2.90
C TYR A 148 29.52 -10.26 2.61
N ILE A 149 29.22 -9.46 3.64
CA ILE A 149 28.65 -8.11 3.46
C ILE A 149 29.61 -7.25 2.64
N THR A 150 30.90 -7.22 2.98
CA THR A 150 31.91 -6.47 2.21
C THR A 150 31.97 -6.93 0.75
N GLN A 151 31.93 -8.24 0.49
CA GLN A 151 31.90 -8.77 -0.86
C GLN A 151 30.69 -8.25 -1.65
N VAL A 152 29.49 -8.29 -1.06
CA VAL A 152 28.26 -7.77 -1.71
C VAL A 152 28.37 -6.29 -2.02
N PHE A 153 28.83 -5.48 -1.06
CA PHE A 153 28.92 -4.02 -1.23
C PHE A 153 30.10 -3.56 -2.12
N THR A 154 31.03 -4.45 -2.47
CA THR A 154 32.15 -4.16 -3.37
C THR A 154 31.97 -4.75 -4.77
N ALA A 155 30.97 -5.62 -4.98
CA ALA A 155 30.74 -6.31 -6.25
C ALA A 155 30.23 -5.41 -7.38
N ALA A 156 29.62 -4.26 -7.06
CA ALA A 156 29.06 -3.34 -8.03
C ALA A 156 29.25 -1.88 -7.60
N SER A 157 28.99 -0.94 -8.53
CA SER A 157 29.04 0.48 -8.21
C SER A 157 27.97 0.84 -7.17
N PRO A 158 28.20 1.86 -6.32
CA PRO A 158 27.23 2.25 -5.29
C PRO A 158 25.83 2.58 -5.83
N LEU A 159 25.75 3.18 -7.02
CA LEU A 159 24.48 3.49 -7.68
C LEU A 159 23.74 2.22 -8.08
N VAL A 160 24.43 1.25 -8.67
CA VAL A 160 23.83 -0.02 -9.09
C VAL A 160 23.37 -0.82 -7.87
N LEU A 161 24.15 -0.85 -6.80
CA LEU A 161 23.75 -1.47 -5.53
C LEU A 161 22.49 -0.82 -4.97
N LEU A 162 22.44 0.52 -4.90
CA LEU A 162 21.28 1.24 -4.40
C LEU A 162 20.02 0.92 -5.22
N LEU A 163 20.10 1.01 -6.56
CA LEU A 163 18.97 0.72 -7.44
C LEU A 163 18.51 -0.74 -7.31
N SER A 164 19.46 -1.66 -7.18
CA SER A 164 19.18 -3.09 -7.02
C SER A 164 18.48 -3.39 -5.68
N ILE A 165 18.96 -2.81 -4.58
CA ILE A 165 18.31 -2.92 -3.26
C ILE A 165 16.91 -2.32 -3.29
N VAL A 166 16.77 -1.12 -3.88
CA VAL A 166 15.48 -0.44 -4.01
C VAL A 166 14.52 -1.29 -4.83
N TRP A 167 14.95 -1.87 -5.95
CA TRP A 167 14.11 -2.75 -6.77
C TRP A 167 13.60 -3.97 -6.00
N LEU A 168 14.50 -4.68 -5.31
CA LEU A 168 14.16 -5.90 -4.57
C LEU A 168 13.18 -5.58 -3.43
N TYR A 169 13.52 -4.58 -2.61
CA TYR A 169 12.70 -4.17 -1.48
C TYR A 169 11.35 -3.57 -1.93
N PHE A 170 11.35 -2.80 -3.03
CA PHE A 170 10.12 -2.31 -3.66
C PHE A 170 9.22 -3.45 -4.11
N SER A 171 9.78 -4.50 -4.73
CA SER A 171 9.01 -5.64 -5.21
C SER A 171 8.31 -6.39 -4.06
N GLY A 172 9.02 -6.61 -2.94
CA GLY A 172 8.45 -7.19 -1.72
C GLY A 172 7.32 -6.34 -1.13
N SER A 173 7.56 -5.04 -0.96
CA SER A 173 6.56 -4.11 -0.44
C SER A 173 5.33 -4.00 -1.34
N PHE A 174 5.51 -3.88 -2.66
CA PHE A 174 4.41 -3.77 -3.61
C PHE A 174 3.55 -5.04 -3.65
N PHE A 175 4.18 -6.23 -3.58
CA PHE A 175 3.43 -7.49 -3.49
C PHE A 175 2.59 -7.54 -2.21
N PHE A 176 3.15 -7.11 -1.07
CA PHE A 176 2.39 -7.01 0.17
C PHE A 176 1.25 -6.00 0.04
N ASP A 177 1.41 -4.85 -0.62
CA ASP A 177 0.32 -3.88 -0.84
C ASP A 177 -0.86 -4.50 -1.63
N VAL A 178 -0.55 -5.30 -2.66
CA VAL A 178 -1.56 -6.05 -3.42
C VAL A 178 -2.29 -7.04 -2.51
N ALA A 179 -1.54 -7.84 -1.74
CA ALA A 179 -2.12 -8.81 -0.81
C ALA A 179 -2.97 -8.12 0.27
N HIS A 180 -2.47 -7.02 0.83
CA HIS A 180 -3.12 -6.18 1.83
C HIS A 180 -4.46 -5.63 1.32
N TYR A 181 -4.48 -5.06 0.11
CA TYR A 181 -5.71 -4.66 -0.56
C TYR A 181 -6.70 -5.82 -0.71
N THR A 182 -6.21 -6.98 -1.17
CA THR A 182 -7.06 -8.16 -1.36
C THR A 182 -7.63 -8.67 -0.05
N LEU A 183 -6.84 -8.69 1.03
CA LEU A 183 -7.29 -9.10 2.37
C LEU A 183 -8.42 -8.21 2.88
N HIS A 184 -8.33 -6.89 2.66
CA HIS A 184 -9.41 -5.92 2.93
C HIS A 184 -10.68 -6.16 2.11
N ARG A 185 -10.55 -6.59 0.86
CA ARG A 185 -11.71 -6.97 0.03
C ARG A 185 -12.31 -8.29 0.50
N CYS A 186 -11.47 -9.24 0.88
CA CYS A 186 -11.85 -10.55 1.40
C CYS A 186 -12.61 -10.46 2.73
N SER A 187 -12.21 -9.57 3.65
CA SER A 187 -12.88 -9.37 4.94
C SER A 187 -14.34 -8.90 4.80
N LYS A 188 -14.65 -8.19 3.70
CA LYS A 188 -15.98 -7.69 3.35
C LYS A 188 -16.78 -8.62 2.42
N ALA A 189 -16.22 -9.77 2.05
CA ALA A 189 -16.85 -10.67 1.09
C ALA A 189 -18.07 -11.42 1.68
N LYS A 190 -19.01 -11.81 0.80
CA LYS A 190 -20.17 -12.64 1.18
C LYS A 190 -19.76 -14.09 1.54
N SER A 191 -18.68 -14.60 0.95
CA SER A 191 -18.16 -15.95 1.22
C SER A 191 -17.45 -16.03 2.57
N ARG A 192 -17.79 -17.05 3.38
CA ARG A 192 -17.15 -17.31 4.67
C ARG A 192 -15.66 -17.62 4.53
N ILE A 193 -15.27 -18.33 3.48
CA ILE A 193 -13.86 -18.69 3.23
C ILE A 193 -13.03 -17.42 2.99
N LEU A 194 -13.52 -16.53 2.12
CA LEU A 194 -12.84 -15.26 1.85
C LEU A 194 -12.78 -14.39 3.11
N ARG A 195 -13.84 -14.33 3.92
CA ARG A 195 -13.79 -13.60 5.20
C ARG A 195 -12.75 -14.18 6.16
N ASN A 196 -12.60 -15.50 6.22
CA ASN A 196 -11.57 -16.13 7.05
C ASN A 196 -10.15 -15.77 6.57
N ILE A 197 -9.94 -15.65 5.26
CA ILE A 197 -8.67 -15.18 4.70
C ILE A 197 -8.44 -13.71 5.09
N GLY A 198 -9.43 -12.84 4.89
CA GLY A 198 -9.34 -11.44 5.29
C GLY A 198 -9.18 -11.23 6.81
N TYR A 199 -9.66 -12.18 7.62
CA TYR A 199 -9.52 -12.14 9.08
C TYR A 199 -8.06 -12.18 9.55
N LEU A 200 -7.16 -12.78 8.75
CA LEU A 200 -5.73 -12.81 9.07
C LEU A 200 -5.18 -11.39 9.26
N HIS A 201 -5.58 -10.47 8.39
CA HIS A 201 -5.24 -9.06 8.50
C HIS A 201 -6.19 -8.27 9.41
N GLU A 202 -7.47 -8.62 9.52
CA GLU A 202 -8.38 -7.94 10.45
C GLU A 202 -7.88 -7.99 11.92
N VAL A 203 -7.19 -9.07 12.30
CA VAL A 203 -6.53 -9.18 13.61
C VAL A 203 -5.60 -8.00 13.89
N HIS A 204 -4.92 -7.49 12.85
CA HIS A 204 -4.09 -6.30 12.92
C HIS A 204 -4.89 -5.07 13.38
N HIS A 205 -6.03 -4.80 12.76
CA HIS A 205 -6.93 -3.70 13.15
C HIS A 205 -7.67 -3.92 14.48
N LEU A 206 -7.75 -5.18 14.93
CA LEU A 206 -8.25 -5.48 16.28
C LEU A 206 -7.16 -5.24 17.34
N TYR A 207 -5.90 -5.49 17.01
CA TYR A 207 -4.74 -5.19 17.84
C TYR A 207 -4.46 -3.69 17.89
N PHE A 208 -4.51 -3.02 16.75
CA PHE A 208 -4.40 -1.58 16.58
C PHE A 208 -5.76 -1.02 16.16
N ASN A 209 -6.51 -0.45 17.10
CA ASN A 209 -7.80 0.12 16.74
C ASN A 209 -7.66 1.36 15.82
N ARG A 210 -8.78 1.95 15.40
CA ARG A 210 -8.78 3.15 14.52
C ARG A 210 -7.96 4.34 15.02
N GLY A 211 -7.73 4.44 16.32
CA GLY A 211 -6.87 5.46 16.94
C GLY A 211 -5.46 4.98 17.24
N LEU A 212 -5.07 3.85 16.66
CA LEU A 212 -3.79 3.16 16.88
C LEU A 212 -3.52 2.88 18.36
N LYS A 213 -4.59 2.70 19.17
CA LYS A 213 -4.45 2.25 20.55
C LYS A 213 -4.39 0.73 20.58
N PHE A 214 -3.40 0.23 21.31
CA PHE A 214 -3.12 -1.19 21.45
C PHE A 214 -4.19 -1.91 22.24
N ASN A 215 -4.57 -3.09 21.76
CA ASN A 215 -5.46 -4.02 22.45
C ASN A 215 -4.72 -5.31 22.76
N ASN A 216 -4.22 -5.42 23.99
CA ASN A 216 -3.41 -6.56 24.44
C ASN A 216 -4.11 -7.92 24.27
N ARG A 217 -5.45 -7.95 24.15
CA ARG A 217 -6.21 -9.19 23.87
C ARG A 217 -5.82 -9.84 22.54
N TYR A 218 -5.47 -9.04 21.53
CA TYR A 218 -5.15 -9.51 20.18
C TYR A 218 -3.65 -9.61 19.89
N ARG A 219 -2.80 -9.28 20.87
CA ARG A 219 -1.33 -9.26 20.71
C ARG A 219 -0.79 -10.57 20.14
N TRP A 220 -1.21 -11.69 20.71
CA TRP A 220 -0.71 -13.00 20.28
C TRP A 220 -1.20 -13.35 18.87
N GLN A 221 -2.47 -13.09 18.54
CA GLN A 221 -2.95 -13.33 17.18
C GLN A 221 -2.22 -12.43 16.17
N ASN A 222 -1.95 -11.16 16.49
CA ASN A 222 -1.19 -10.26 15.61
C ASN A 222 0.24 -10.81 15.36
N MET A 223 0.91 -11.29 16.41
CA MET A 223 2.25 -11.88 16.31
C MET A 223 2.28 -13.22 15.57
N CYS A 224 1.22 -14.02 15.65
CA CYS A 224 1.20 -15.37 15.06
C CYS A 224 0.57 -15.42 13.66
N PHE A 225 -0.26 -14.45 13.30
CA PHE A 225 -0.97 -14.44 12.02
C PHE A 225 -0.51 -13.30 11.13
N GLU A 226 -0.64 -12.05 11.60
CA GLU A 226 -0.36 -10.89 10.76
C GLU A 226 1.13 -10.74 10.46
N LEU A 227 1.99 -10.76 11.49
CA LEU A 227 3.42 -10.54 11.29
C LEU A 227 4.07 -11.61 10.38
N PRO A 228 3.76 -12.92 10.52
CA PRO A 228 4.23 -13.92 9.57
C PRO A 228 3.62 -13.77 8.18
N LEU A 229 2.39 -13.28 8.06
CA LEU A 229 1.75 -13.00 6.77
C LEU A 229 2.47 -11.86 6.04
N GLU A 230 2.71 -10.73 6.71
CA GLU A 230 3.47 -9.60 6.17
C GLU A 230 4.85 -10.05 5.69
N LEU A 231 5.61 -10.75 6.54
CA LEU A 231 6.94 -11.26 6.19
C LEU A 231 6.87 -12.22 5.00
N SER A 232 5.91 -13.14 4.97
CA SER A 232 5.78 -14.11 3.87
C SER A 232 5.48 -13.42 2.55
N CYS A 233 4.60 -12.41 2.55
CA CYS A 233 4.30 -11.61 1.37
C CYS A 233 5.53 -10.84 0.88
N GLN A 234 6.29 -10.23 1.78
CA GLN A 234 7.49 -9.47 1.42
C GLN A 234 8.57 -10.38 0.85
N LEU A 235 8.91 -11.48 1.52
CA LEU A 235 9.92 -12.43 1.02
C LEU A 235 9.54 -13.00 -0.35
N PHE A 236 8.26 -13.37 -0.52
CA PHE A 236 7.77 -13.89 -1.79
C PHE A 236 7.80 -12.83 -2.89
N GLY A 237 7.38 -11.60 -2.60
CA GLY A 237 7.42 -10.49 -3.55
C GLY A 237 8.84 -10.09 -3.95
N THR A 238 9.77 -10.07 -3.00
CA THR A 238 11.20 -9.80 -3.23
C THR A 238 11.83 -10.87 -4.12
N TRP A 239 11.53 -12.14 -3.84
CA TRP A 239 11.95 -13.26 -4.70
C TRP A 239 11.34 -13.19 -6.10
N LEU A 240 10.05 -12.88 -6.23
CA LEU A 240 9.39 -12.73 -7.52
C LEU A 240 9.98 -11.55 -8.32
N GLY A 241 10.29 -10.43 -7.66
CA GLY A 241 10.95 -9.28 -8.26
C GLY A 241 12.35 -9.62 -8.80
N TYR A 242 13.09 -10.47 -8.10
CA TYR A 242 14.36 -11.01 -8.60
C TYR A 242 14.14 -11.90 -9.85
N LEU A 243 13.15 -12.79 -9.84
CA LEU A 243 12.85 -13.63 -11.01
C LEU A 243 12.43 -12.80 -12.24
N LEU A 244 11.64 -11.75 -12.03
CA LEU A 244 11.26 -10.83 -13.11
C LEU A 244 12.48 -10.10 -13.69
N ALA A 245 13.39 -9.64 -12.83
CA ALA A 245 14.65 -9.05 -13.29
C ALA A 245 15.52 -10.07 -14.03
N SER A 246 15.57 -11.33 -13.55
CA SER A 246 16.32 -12.40 -14.19
C SER A 246 15.77 -12.72 -15.57
N PHE A 247 14.45 -12.82 -15.70
CA PHE A 247 13.77 -13.00 -16.99
C PHE A 247 14.07 -11.85 -17.96
N ALA A 248 14.23 -10.62 -17.46
CA ALA A 248 14.62 -9.46 -18.24
C ALA A 248 16.13 -9.33 -18.50
N ASN A 249 16.95 -10.32 -18.12
CA ASN A 249 18.42 -10.29 -18.20
C ASN A 249 19.05 -9.12 -17.42
N LEU A 250 18.41 -8.69 -16.33
CA LEU A 250 18.90 -7.65 -15.43
C LEU A 250 19.59 -8.25 -14.18
N THR A 251 20.00 -9.51 -14.22
CA THR A 251 20.73 -10.19 -13.13
C THR A 251 22.14 -10.56 -13.54
N GLY A 252 23.09 -10.48 -12.61
CA GLY A 252 24.48 -10.86 -12.79
C GLY A 252 25.37 -10.44 -11.62
N PRO A 253 26.66 -10.76 -11.63
CA PRO A 253 27.57 -10.42 -10.53
C PRO A 253 27.68 -8.90 -10.27
N ALA A 254 27.51 -8.10 -11.32
CA ALA A 254 27.58 -6.64 -11.25
C ALA A 254 26.21 -5.95 -11.13
N LEU A 255 25.08 -6.69 -11.15
CA LEU A 255 23.72 -6.14 -11.18
C LEU A 255 22.73 -7.14 -10.58
N LEU A 256 21.95 -6.77 -9.55
CA LEU A 256 20.96 -7.68 -8.90
C LEU A 256 21.50 -9.11 -8.72
N SER A 257 22.58 -9.26 -7.94
CA SER A 257 23.19 -10.58 -7.69
C SER A 257 22.38 -11.43 -6.69
N GLU A 258 22.65 -12.73 -6.64
CA GLU A 258 22.02 -13.64 -5.68
C GLU A 258 22.39 -13.30 -4.24
N GLU A 259 23.62 -12.85 -4.02
CA GLU A 259 24.09 -12.43 -2.71
C GLU A 259 23.34 -11.19 -2.25
N LEU A 260 23.03 -10.27 -3.16
CA LEU A 260 22.23 -9.10 -2.85
C LEU A 260 20.78 -9.48 -2.51
N LEU A 261 20.18 -10.40 -3.27
CA LEU A 261 18.87 -10.96 -2.93
C LEU A 261 18.87 -11.55 -1.52
N ASN A 262 19.84 -12.41 -1.22
CA ASN A 262 19.96 -13.04 0.11
C ASN A 262 20.12 -11.99 1.22
N LEU A 263 20.91 -10.94 0.99
CA LEU A 263 21.07 -9.84 1.92
C LEU A 263 19.74 -9.13 2.21
N VAL A 264 18.95 -8.82 1.17
CA VAL A 264 17.63 -8.16 1.33
C VAL A 264 16.64 -9.07 2.06
N LEU A 265 16.57 -10.35 1.71
CA LEU A 265 15.71 -11.33 2.39
C LEU A 265 16.08 -11.47 3.87
N VAL A 266 17.37 -11.56 4.20
CA VAL A 266 17.85 -11.60 5.59
C VAL A 266 17.46 -10.32 6.33
N PHE A 267 17.61 -9.15 5.69
CA PHE A 267 17.20 -7.88 6.27
C PHE A 267 15.69 -7.84 6.60
N GLU A 268 14.82 -8.29 5.69
CA GLU A 268 13.36 -8.35 5.91
C GLU A 268 12.99 -9.28 7.09
N VAL A 269 13.67 -10.43 7.19
CA VAL A 269 13.52 -11.36 8.31
C VAL A 269 13.95 -10.71 9.63
N VAL A 270 15.14 -10.11 9.67
CA VAL A 270 15.67 -9.44 10.88
C VAL A 270 14.73 -8.30 11.32
N ARG A 271 14.28 -7.47 10.38
CA ARG A 271 13.31 -6.38 10.64
C ARG A 271 12.05 -6.93 11.30
N SER A 272 11.47 -7.99 10.73
CA SER A 272 10.26 -8.62 11.27
C SER A 272 10.48 -9.22 12.66
N PHE A 273 11.65 -9.81 12.92
CA PHE A 273 12.01 -10.27 14.27
C PHE A 273 12.11 -9.12 15.27
N VAL A 274 12.72 -8.00 14.89
CA VAL A 274 12.78 -6.81 15.74
C VAL A 274 11.37 -6.37 16.13
N VAL A 275 10.43 -6.28 15.17
CA VAL A 275 9.02 -5.97 15.45
C VAL A 275 8.40 -7.01 16.39
N ALA A 276 8.69 -8.29 16.19
CA ALA A 276 8.20 -9.37 17.05
C ALA A 276 8.74 -9.28 18.50
N PHE A 277 10.00 -8.89 18.68
CA PHE A 277 10.62 -8.65 19.99
C PHE A 277 10.05 -7.41 20.67
N MET A 278 9.68 -6.41 19.87
CA MET A 278 8.95 -5.23 20.33
C MET A 278 7.44 -5.52 20.52
N GLU A 279 7.04 -6.79 20.70
CA GLU A 279 5.64 -7.21 20.92
C GLU A 279 4.67 -6.78 19.81
N GLY A 280 5.15 -6.63 18.59
CA GLY A 280 4.38 -6.12 17.45
C GLY A 280 4.30 -4.60 17.39
N HIS A 281 4.99 -3.87 18.25
CA HIS A 281 5.13 -2.42 18.16
C HIS A 281 6.18 -2.07 17.10
N ASP A 282 5.78 -1.32 16.08
CA ASP A 282 6.69 -0.73 15.10
C ASP A 282 6.57 0.80 15.06
N SER A 283 7.48 1.44 14.32
CA SER A 283 7.58 2.90 14.21
C SER A 283 6.44 3.55 13.41
N ASN A 284 5.69 2.78 12.64
CA ASN A 284 4.61 3.27 11.76
C ASN A 284 3.26 3.31 12.49
N HIS A 285 3.09 2.57 13.58
CA HIS A 285 1.89 2.59 14.42
C HIS A 285 1.97 3.62 15.55
N LYS A 286 1.81 4.90 15.23
CA LYS A 286 1.76 5.99 16.22
C LYS A 286 0.33 6.45 16.48
N SER A 287 -0.11 6.43 17.73
CA SER A 287 -1.41 7.01 18.10
C SER A 287 -1.37 8.53 18.00
N TYR A 288 -2.37 9.11 17.33
CA TYR A 288 -2.55 10.56 17.22
C TYR A 288 -3.82 10.99 17.97
N SER A 289 -3.77 12.16 18.60
CA SER A 289 -4.90 12.81 19.25
C SER A 289 -4.64 14.32 19.29
N PRO A 290 -5.58 15.19 18.88
CA PRO A 290 -6.94 14.87 18.43
C PRO A 290 -7.07 14.50 16.94
N VAL A 291 -6.06 14.77 16.10
CA VAL A 291 -6.13 14.61 14.64
C VAL A 291 -4.78 14.08 14.12
N VAL A 292 -4.80 13.29 13.04
CA VAL A 292 -3.59 12.85 12.33
C VAL A 292 -3.05 14.01 11.49
N PRO A 293 -1.78 14.41 11.68
CA PRO A 293 -1.21 15.52 10.92
C PRO A 293 -1.05 15.18 9.45
N LYS A 294 -0.83 16.22 8.62
CA LYS A 294 -0.52 16.03 7.20
C LYS A 294 0.72 15.15 7.06
N ASP A 295 0.59 14.13 6.24
CA ASP A 295 1.74 13.35 5.81
C ASP A 295 2.74 14.26 5.05
N PRO A 296 4.00 14.37 5.52
CA PRO A 296 5.03 15.18 4.90
C PRO A 296 5.68 14.50 3.69
N HIS A 297 5.50 13.19 3.53
CA HIS A 297 6.18 12.42 2.50
C HIS A 297 5.33 12.34 1.23
N SER A 298 5.94 12.57 0.07
CA SER A 298 5.24 12.40 -1.20
C SER A 298 5.22 10.94 -1.63
N PHE A 299 6.33 10.22 -1.48
CA PHE A 299 6.53 8.89 -2.08
C PHE A 299 6.50 7.73 -1.07
N LEU A 300 7.17 7.91 0.07
CA LEU A 300 7.25 6.91 1.13
C LEU A 300 6.05 7.02 2.06
N VAL A 301 5.66 5.88 2.63
CA VAL A 301 4.62 5.77 3.65
C VAL A 301 5.25 6.05 5.01
N GLY A 302 4.78 7.10 5.67
CA GLY A 302 5.15 7.43 7.04
C GLY A 302 4.08 7.02 8.06
N PRO A 303 4.32 7.21 9.37
CA PRO A 303 3.36 6.88 10.41
C PRO A 303 2.05 7.67 10.27
N GLU A 304 2.08 8.89 9.74
CA GLU A 304 0.88 9.67 9.46
C GLU A 304 0.00 9.00 8.40
N TYR A 305 0.60 8.53 7.31
CA TYR A 305 -0.12 7.84 6.23
C TYR A 305 -0.73 6.53 6.75
N HIS A 306 0.06 5.76 7.50
CA HIS A 306 -0.38 4.49 8.07
C HIS A 306 -1.50 4.70 9.11
N ALA A 307 -1.46 5.79 9.88
CA ALA A 307 -2.56 6.14 10.77
C ALA A 307 -3.86 6.42 10.00
N LEU A 308 -3.79 7.10 8.84
CA LEU A 308 -4.97 7.32 8.01
C LEU A 308 -5.58 6.00 7.50
N HIS A 309 -4.75 4.98 7.22
CA HIS A 309 -5.22 3.63 6.91
C HIS A 309 -6.04 3.03 8.05
N HIS A 310 -5.58 3.13 9.29
CA HIS A 310 -6.35 2.63 10.44
C HIS A 310 -7.65 3.42 10.69
N VAL A 311 -7.66 4.72 10.37
CA VAL A 311 -8.87 5.56 10.46
C VAL A 311 -9.90 5.15 9.40
N ASP A 312 -9.47 4.98 8.15
CA ASP A 312 -10.28 4.41 7.06
C ASP A 312 -9.55 3.29 6.32
N PRO A 313 -9.78 2.02 6.71
CA PRO A 313 -9.11 0.86 6.11
C PRO A 313 -9.47 0.59 4.64
N SER A 314 -10.38 1.39 4.05
CA SER A 314 -10.65 1.30 2.61
C SER A 314 -9.70 2.12 1.74
N GLY A 315 -8.87 2.98 2.34
CA GLY A 315 -7.82 3.74 1.67
C GLY A 315 -6.46 3.58 2.35
N TYR A 316 -5.46 4.29 1.83
CA TYR A 316 -4.09 4.37 2.35
C TYR A 316 -3.43 2.99 2.49
N ILE A 317 -3.49 2.18 1.43
CA ILE A 317 -3.14 0.76 1.46
C ILE A 317 -1.63 0.49 1.45
N GLY A 318 -0.85 1.39 0.86
CA GLY A 318 0.59 1.24 0.71
C GLY A 318 1.28 1.04 2.05
N SER A 319 2.21 0.09 2.09
CA SER A 319 2.97 -0.28 3.28
C SER A 319 4.26 0.52 3.44
N THR A 320 5.06 0.61 2.37
CA THR A 320 6.30 1.41 2.34
C THR A 320 6.27 2.47 1.24
N PHE A 321 5.67 2.17 0.09
CA PHE A 321 5.59 3.06 -1.05
C PHE A 321 4.14 3.34 -1.40
N LYS A 322 3.84 4.56 -1.86
CA LYS A 322 2.48 4.95 -2.24
C LYS A 322 2.11 4.62 -3.68
N ILE A 323 3.00 3.95 -4.41
CA ILE A 323 2.81 3.65 -5.84
C ILE A 323 1.52 2.85 -6.05
N PHE A 324 1.24 1.87 -5.20
CA PHE A 324 0.01 1.09 -5.27
C PHE A 324 -1.23 2.00 -5.20
N ASP A 325 -1.27 2.89 -4.22
CA ASP A 325 -2.38 3.83 -4.06
C ASP A 325 -2.47 4.87 -5.17
N TRP A 326 -1.34 5.26 -5.77
CA TRP A 326 -1.33 6.10 -6.95
C TRP A 326 -1.87 5.38 -8.18
N MET A 327 -1.63 4.08 -8.32
CA MET A 327 -2.17 3.31 -9.43
C MET A 327 -3.69 3.11 -9.27
N LEU A 328 -4.14 2.67 -8.11
CA LEU A 328 -5.55 2.34 -7.86
C LEU A 328 -6.42 3.50 -7.38
N GLY A 329 -5.81 4.62 -6.97
CA GLY A 329 -6.55 5.76 -6.42
C GLY A 329 -7.09 5.52 -5.02
N THR A 330 -6.28 4.91 -4.14
CA THR A 330 -6.65 4.62 -2.74
C THR A 330 -5.99 5.57 -1.74
N SER A 331 -5.28 6.61 -2.17
CA SER A 331 -4.57 7.57 -1.28
C SER A 331 -5.47 8.62 -0.60
N CYS A 332 -6.79 8.45 -0.65
CA CYS A 332 -7.75 9.40 -0.10
C CYS A 332 -9.04 8.68 0.30
N SER A 333 -9.75 9.24 1.29
CA SER A 333 -11.09 8.83 1.66
C SER A 333 -12.10 9.94 1.44
N LEU A 334 -13.04 9.72 0.51
CA LEU A 334 -14.22 10.57 0.30
C LEU A 334 -15.49 9.95 0.88
N ARG A 335 -15.47 8.64 1.12
CA ARG A 335 -16.64 7.88 1.55
C ARG A 335 -17.15 8.42 2.88
N SER A 336 -18.46 8.61 2.97
CA SER A 336 -19.15 9.07 4.19
C SER A 336 -18.71 10.44 4.73
N ARG A 337 -17.94 11.22 3.95
CA ARG A 337 -17.62 12.62 4.23
C ARG A 337 -18.84 13.49 3.91
N ARG A 338 -19.05 14.55 4.69
CA ARG A 338 -20.11 15.54 4.47
C ARG A 338 -19.52 16.71 3.69
N VAL A 339 -20.10 17.05 2.54
CA VAL A 339 -19.52 18.06 1.64
C VAL A 339 -20.40 19.30 1.64
N THR A 340 -19.79 20.47 1.71
CA THR A 340 -20.51 21.75 1.51
C THR A 340 -19.88 22.49 0.34
N VAL A 341 -20.72 22.89 -0.62
CA VAL A 341 -20.32 23.64 -1.81
C VAL A 341 -20.82 25.08 -1.69
N VAL A 342 -19.92 26.03 -1.82
CA VAL A 342 -20.19 27.46 -1.62
C VAL A 342 -20.25 28.22 -2.94
N GLY A 343 -21.21 29.14 -3.02
CA GLY A 343 -21.44 30.04 -4.16
C GLY A 343 -22.33 29.42 -5.24
N SER A 344 -22.50 30.15 -6.34
CA SER A 344 -23.38 29.73 -7.44
C SER A 344 -22.91 28.40 -8.05
N THR A 345 -23.87 27.52 -8.37
CA THR A 345 -23.59 26.24 -9.01
C THR A 345 -23.40 26.46 -10.51
N ASP A 346 -22.17 26.28 -10.99
CA ASP A 346 -21.84 26.22 -12.41
C ASP A 346 -21.85 24.77 -12.93
N ALA A 347 -21.66 24.59 -14.24
CA ALA A 347 -21.70 23.28 -14.88
C ALA A 347 -20.60 22.32 -14.34
N PHE A 348 -19.43 22.84 -13.97
CA PHE A 348 -18.36 22.03 -13.40
C PHE A 348 -18.70 21.59 -11.98
N LYS A 349 -19.21 22.49 -11.13
CA LYS A 349 -19.68 22.14 -9.77
C LYS A 349 -20.83 21.14 -9.84
N ALA A 350 -21.76 21.31 -10.77
CA ALA A 350 -22.85 20.35 -10.96
C ALA A 350 -22.32 18.95 -11.31
N ALA A 351 -21.37 18.86 -12.25
CA ALA A 351 -20.71 17.61 -12.60
C ALA A 351 -19.90 17.02 -11.43
N LEU A 352 -19.15 17.85 -10.69
CA LEU A 352 -18.38 17.44 -9.53
C LEU A 352 -19.25 16.86 -8.42
N LYS A 353 -20.43 17.43 -8.19
CA LYS A 353 -21.42 16.90 -7.23
C LYS A 353 -21.86 15.48 -7.62
N GLN A 354 -22.15 15.24 -8.91
CA GLN A 354 -22.54 13.91 -9.38
C GLN A 354 -21.42 12.88 -9.15
N GLU A 355 -20.18 13.26 -9.47
CA GLU A 355 -19.02 12.40 -9.24
C GLU A 355 -18.77 12.16 -7.73
N LEU A 356 -18.97 13.15 -6.87
CA LEU A 356 -18.88 12.99 -5.41
C LEU A 356 -19.95 12.04 -4.86
N LEU A 357 -21.19 12.11 -5.37
CA LEU A 357 -22.25 11.15 -4.99
C LEU A 357 -21.86 9.72 -5.37
N SER A 358 -21.18 9.52 -6.51
CA SER A 358 -20.65 8.21 -6.91
C SER A 358 -19.58 7.66 -5.95
N GLU A 359 -18.85 8.55 -5.26
CA GLU A 359 -17.86 8.20 -4.23
C GLU A 359 -18.49 7.88 -2.86
N SER A 360 -19.83 7.83 -2.78
CA SER A 360 -20.56 7.54 -1.55
C SER A 360 -20.26 8.54 -0.43
N VAL A 361 -20.15 9.83 -0.75
CA VAL A 361 -20.21 10.92 0.26
C VAL A 361 -21.53 10.83 1.03
N SER A 362 -21.54 11.28 2.29
CA SER A 362 -22.71 11.16 3.16
C SER A 362 -23.84 12.12 2.76
N CYS A 363 -23.48 13.34 2.38
CA CYS A 363 -24.40 14.38 1.92
C CYS A 363 -23.61 15.47 1.19
N ILE A 364 -24.32 16.25 0.39
CA ILE A 364 -23.81 17.46 -0.25
C ILE A 364 -24.79 18.59 0.08
N GLU A 365 -24.30 19.66 0.71
CA GLU A 365 -25.08 20.86 1.03
C GLU A 365 -24.59 22.03 0.18
N GLU A 366 -25.52 22.86 -0.27
CA GLU A 366 -25.20 24.06 -1.05
C GLU A 366 -25.43 25.30 -0.19
N LEU A 367 -24.43 26.18 -0.16
CA LEU A 367 -24.49 27.42 0.58
C LEU A 367 -24.34 28.59 -0.39
N GLN A 368 -25.39 29.39 -0.53
CA GLN A 368 -25.35 30.66 -1.25
C GLN A 368 -25.05 31.78 -0.25
N ILE A 369 -23.84 32.34 -0.32
CA ILE A 369 -23.49 33.52 0.46
C ILE A 369 -23.92 34.75 -0.34
N GLY A 370 -25.11 35.26 -0.02
CA GLY A 370 -25.63 36.51 -0.59
C GLY A 370 -24.95 37.74 0.03
N SER A 371 -24.97 38.88 -0.68
CA SER A 371 -24.38 40.15 -0.24
C SER A 371 -25.09 40.85 0.93
N LYS A 372 -26.23 40.30 1.40
CA LYS A 372 -26.96 40.81 2.56
C LYS A 372 -27.02 39.71 3.63
N GLN A 373 -26.00 39.65 4.49
CA GLN A 373 -26.07 38.84 5.71
C GLN A 373 -27.07 39.51 6.67
N THR A 374 -28.18 38.84 6.95
CA THR A 374 -29.05 39.13 8.10
C THR A 374 -28.53 38.38 9.33
N GLU A 375 -28.80 38.86 10.55
CA GLU A 375 -28.28 38.24 11.80
C GLU A 375 -28.59 36.72 11.90
N GLY A 376 -29.76 36.27 11.44
CA GLY A 376 -30.11 34.84 11.41
C GLY A 376 -29.40 34.00 10.34
N SER A 377 -28.75 34.63 9.35
CA SER A 377 -27.97 33.92 8.32
C SER A 377 -26.65 33.38 8.87
N CYS A 378 -26.14 33.95 9.97
CA CYS A 378 -24.88 33.52 10.58
C CYS A 378 -25.04 32.19 11.33
N ASP A 379 -26.16 32.01 12.04
CA ASP A 379 -26.43 30.78 12.79
C ASP A 379 -26.58 29.57 11.85
N VAL A 380 -27.32 29.74 10.75
CA VAL A 380 -27.47 28.71 9.71
C VAL A 380 -26.11 28.35 9.09
N LEU A 381 -25.28 29.37 8.81
CA LEU A 381 -23.93 29.16 8.29
C LEU A 381 -23.08 28.33 9.26
N VAL A 382 -23.07 28.70 10.55
CA VAL A 382 -22.32 27.99 11.59
C VAL A 382 -22.81 26.54 11.72
N GLU A 383 -24.12 26.32 11.68
CA GLU A 383 -24.70 24.98 11.76
C GLU A 383 -24.26 24.10 10.58
N VAL A 384 -24.31 24.63 9.36
CA VAL A 384 -23.85 23.96 8.15
C VAL A 384 -22.35 23.64 8.25
N LEU A 385 -21.51 24.61 8.60
CA LEU A 385 -20.06 24.42 8.73
C LEU A 385 -19.69 23.40 9.82
N ALA A 386 -20.45 23.37 10.92
CA ALA A 386 -20.26 22.39 11.98
C ALA A 386 -20.47 20.95 11.50
N ARG A 387 -21.32 20.76 10.48
CA ARG A 387 -21.57 19.46 9.86
C ARG A 387 -20.85 19.24 8.52
N THR A 388 -19.92 20.10 8.14
CA THR A 388 -19.11 19.94 6.93
C THR A 388 -17.82 19.16 7.24
N ASP A 389 -17.37 18.24 6.41
CA ASP A 389 -16.02 17.64 6.48
C ASP A 389 -15.12 18.10 5.32
N ILE A 390 -15.73 18.46 4.19
CA ILE A 390 -15.07 19.00 3.00
C ILE A 390 -15.78 20.27 2.56
N LEU A 391 -15.10 21.40 2.62
CA LEU A 391 -15.60 22.70 2.17
C LEU A 391 -15.08 23.02 0.77
N ILE A 392 -15.98 23.12 -0.22
CA ILE A 392 -15.64 23.45 -1.61
C ILE A 392 -15.98 24.92 -1.88
N LEU A 393 -14.96 25.72 -2.17
CA LEU A 393 -15.04 27.15 -2.42
C LEU A 393 -14.99 27.43 -3.92
N GLY A 394 -15.95 28.20 -4.42
CA GLY A 394 -16.04 28.59 -5.82
C GLY A 394 -15.43 29.96 -6.15
N PRO A 395 -15.19 30.23 -7.45
CA PRO A 395 -14.80 31.55 -7.94
C PRO A 395 -15.95 32.54 -7.71
N GLY A 396 -15.70 33.61 -6.97
CA GLY A 396 -16.70 34.64 -6.65
C GLY A 396 -16.68 35.12 -5.20
N SER A 397 -16.02 34.38 -4.30
CA SER A 397 -15.60 34.91 -3.01
C SER A 397 -14.35 35.78 -3.20
N SER A 398 -14.34 37.01 -2.68
CA SER A 398 -13.09 37.74 -2.50
C SER A 398 -12.16 36.90 -1.61
N CYS A 399 -10.83 37.02 -1.77
CA CYS A 399 -9.88 36.27 -0.93
C CYS A 399 -10.17 36.50 0.57
N ASP A 400 -10.58 37.70 0.94
CA ASP A 400 -10.94 38.07 2.32
C ASP A 400 -12.19 37.31 2.81
N SER A 401 -13.24 37.22 1.98
CA SER A 401 -14.45 36.45 2.31
C SER A 401 -14.20 34.94 2.39
N ALA A 402 -13.25 34.42 1.58
CA ALA A 402 -12.85 33.02 1.63
C ALA A 402 -12.02 32.72 2.89
N ASP A 403 -11.09 33.60 3.27
CA ASP A 403 -10.31 33.49 4.51
C ASP A 403 -11.24 33.49 5.74
N GLU A 404 -12.20 34.43 5.81
CA GLU A 404 -13.16 34.51 6.91
C GLU A 404 -14.01 33.23 7.02
N LEU A 405 -14.50 32.72 5.89
CA LEU A 405 -15.30 31.49 5.86
C LEU A 405 -14.48 30.27 6.29
N ILE A 406 -13.21 30.16 5.87
CA ILE A 406 -12.31 29.09 6.30
C ILE A 406 -12.05 29.20 7.80
N MET A 407 -11.87 30.41 8.34
CA MET A 407 -11.70 30.63 9.77
C MET A 407 -12.93 30.20 10.56
N LEU A 408 -14.14 30.55 10.10
CA LEU A 408 -15.39 30.06 10.69
C LEU A 408 -15.50 28.54 10.61
N PHE A 409 -15.13 27.95 9.47
CA PHE A 409 -15.13 26.50 9.28
C PHE A 409 -14.20 25.80 10.26
N LYS A 410 -12.95 26.27 10.42
CA LYS A 410 -11.99 25.77 11.42
C LYS A 410 -12.52 25.87 12.84
N LYS A 411 -13.19 26.98 13.16
CA LYS A 411 -13.70 27.24 14.52
C LYS A 411 -14.90 26.37 14.88
N HIS A 412 -15.81 26.13 13.93
CA HIS A 412 -17.11 25.52 14.20
C HIS A 412 -17.21 24.05 13.76
N HIS A 413 -16.24 23.54 13.00
CA HIS A 413 -16.19 22.14 12.59
C HIS A 413 -16.42 21.18 13.76
N LYS A 414 -17.31 20.21 13.57
CA LYS A 414 -17.49 19.08 14.49
C LYS A 414 -17.26 17.80 13.72
N ALA A 415 -16.16 17.14 14.03
CA ALA A 415 -15.81 15.89 13.38
C ALA A 415 -16.85 14.79 13.65
N LYS A 416 -17.25 14.09 12.59
CA LYS A 416 -18.16 12.94 12.68
C LYS A 416 -17.50 11.81 13.48
N ALA A 417 -18.28 11.09 14.28
CA ALA A 417 -17.81 9.89 14.97
C ALA A 417 -17.21 8.89 13.97
N GLY A 418 -16.00 8.40 14.26
CA GLY A 418 -15.22 7.55 13.37
C GLY A 418 -14.31 8.29 12.38
N HIS A 419 -14.50 9.60 12.18
CA HIS A 419 -13.62 10.48 11.38
C HIS A 419 -12.97 11.58 12.22
N ALA A 420 -13.05 11.50 13.54
CA ALA A 420 -12.49 12.47 14.48
C ALA A 420 -10.99 12.73 14.27
N LEU A 421 -10.28 11.72 13.76
CA LEU A 421 -8.84 11.78 13.52
C LEU A 421 -8.47 12.32 12.13
N LEU A 422 -9.44 12.57 11.24
CA LEU A 422 -9.19 13.12 9.91
C LEU A 422 -9.17 14.64 9.95
N LEU A 423 -8.21 15.25 9.25
CA LEU A 423 -8.24 16.68 8.97
C LEU A 423 -9.52 17.05 8.20
N GLN A 424 -10.05 18.23 8.50
CA GLN A 424 -11.06 18.86 7.67
C GLN A 424 -10.42 19.29 6.34
N GLU A 425 -11.14 19.15 5.23
CA GLU A 425 -10.59 19.50 3.91
C GLU A 425 -11.19 20.81 3.38
N VAL A 426 -10.37 21.60 2.70
CA VAL A 426 -10.81 22.79 1.97
C VAL A 426 -10.37 22.66 0.52
N TRP A 427 -11.32 22.68 -0.41
CA TRP A 427 -11.06 22.61 -1.83
C TRP A 427 -11.36 23.96 -2.46
N TYR A 428 -10.34 24.60 -3.02
CA TYR A 428 -10.49 25.90 -3.67
C TYR A 428 -10.51 25.73 -5.19
N LEU A 429 -11.62 26.12 -5.81
CA LEU A 429 -11.78 26.12 -7.26
C LEU A 429 -11.24 27.42 -7.85
N ASP A 430 -10.08 27.35 -8.47
CA ASP A 430 -9.46 28.46 -9.18
C ASP A 430 -9.84 28.38 -10.67
N THR A 431 -10.92 29.08 -11.02
CA THR A 431 -11.20 29.37 -12.43
C THR A 431 -10.40 30.61 -12.79
N ALA A 432 -9.22 30.42 -13.37
CA ALA A 432 -8.49 31.56 -13.91
C ALA A 432 -9.35 32.27 -14.97
N PRO A 433 -9.41 33.61 -14.97
CA PRO A 433 -10.04 34.36 -16.06
C PRO A 433 -9.39 34.02 -17.40
N LYS A 434 -10.12 34.28 -18.49
CA LYS A 434 -9.93 33.95 -19.92
C LYS A 434 -8.54 34.07 -20.57
N THR A 435 -7.47 34.34 -19.84
CA THR A 435 -6.15 34.63 -20.39
C THR A 435 -5.10 33.89 -19.59
N CYS A 436 -4.91 32.61 -19.89
CA CYS A 436 -3.55 32.07 -19.85
C CYS A 436 -2.75 33.03 -20.75
N ALA A 437 -1.87 33.84 -20.17
CA ALA A 437 -1.00 34.69 -20.95
C ALA A 437 -0.19 33.74 -21.83
N ARG A 438 -0.59 33.66 -23.10
CA ARG A 438 0.18 32.97 -24.11
C ARG A 438 1.60 33.51 -23.96
N ILE A 439 2.56 32.60 -23.76
CA ILE A 439 3.98 32.94 -23.59
C ILE A 439 4.32 34.01 -24.66
N GLY A 440 4.68 35.21 -24.20
CA GLY A 440 5.00 36.35 -25.08
C GLY A 440 3.96 37.46 -25.24
N ARG A 441 2.75 37.38 -24.63
CA ARG A 441 1.78 38.51 -24.62
C ARG A 441 1.73 39.17 -23.25
N GLN A 442 1.92 40.50 -23.21
CA GLN A 442 1.92 41.31 -21.98
C GLN A 442 0.66 41.03 -21.15
N THR A 443 0.87 40.46 -19.97
CA THR A 443 -0.13 40.47 -18.89
C THR A 443 -0.31 41.90 -18.42
N THR A 444 -1.54 42.37 -18.29
CA THR A 444 -1.83 43.62 -17.56
C THR A 444 -1.37 43.48 -16.11
N GLU A 445 -0.82 44.55 -15.52
CA GLU A 445 -0.28 44.55 -14.14
C GLU A 445 -1.33 44.14 -13.09
N SER A 446 -2.58 44.58 -13.25
CA SER A 446 -3.70 44.18 -12.39
C SER A 446 -3.96 42.66 -12.42
N TYR A 447 -3.71 42.00 -13.55
CA TYR A 447 -3.89 40.55 -13.68
C TYR A 447 -2.76 39.76 -13.01
N SER A 448 -1.51 40.25 -13.08
CA SER A 448 -0.37 39.62 -12.39
C SER A 448 -0.50 39.76 -10.87
N GLU A 449 -0.94 40.91 -10.37
CA GLU A 449 -1.19 41.14 -8.94
C GLU A 449 -2.28 40.22 -8.38
N ALA A 450 -3.46 40.16 -9.02
CA ALA A 450 -4.56 39.29 -8.56
C ALA A 450 -4.18 37.80 -8.57
N ARG A 451 -3.30 37.38 -9.50
CA ARG A 451 -2.77 36.01 -9.55
C ARG A 451 -1.75 35.76 -8.45
N GLN A 452 -0.88 36.73 -8.17
CA GLN A 452 0.10 36.64 -7.08
C GLN A 452 -0.59 36.58 -5.71
N THR A 453 -1.63 37.40 -5.49
CA THR A 453 -2.43 37.38 -4.26
C THR A 453 -3.09 36.01 -4.05
N ARG A 454 -3.72 35.44 -5.09
CA ARG A 454 -4.29 34.08 -5.03
C ARG A 454 -3.24 33.00 -4.76
N ALA A 455 -2.06 33.10 -5.36
CA ALA A 455 -0.96 32.16 -5.10
C ALA A 455 -0.47 32.25 -3.64
N ARG A 456 -0.33 33.46 -3.08
CA ARG A 456 0.02 33.68 -1.67
C ARG A 456 -1.05 33.11 -0.73
N PHE A 457 -2.32 33.36 -1.02
CA PHE A 457 -3.46 32.80 -0.28
C PHE A 457 -3.44 31.26 -0.31
N ALA A 458 -3.30 30.65 -1.49
CA ALA A 458 -3.22 29.20 -1.62
C ALA A 458 -1.99 28.60 -0.89
N ARG A 459 -0.86 29.31 -0.88
CA ARG A 459 0.34 28.90 -0.11
C ARG A 459 0.09 28.93 1.39
N LYS A 460 -0.48 30.02 1.91
CA LYS A 460 -0.87 30.17 3.32
C LYS A 460 -1.75 28.99 3.76
N LEU A 461 -2.78 28.65 2.99
CA LEU A 461 -3.69 27.53 3.31
C LEU A 461 -3.05 26.15 3.13
N ARG A 462 -2.13 26.01 2.18
CA ARG A 462 -1.37 24.77 2.00
C ARG A 462 -0.50 24.46 3.22
N ASP A 463 0.11 25.49 3.79
CA ASP A 463 1.03 25.38 4.94
C ASP A 463 0.28 25.35 6.29
N ASP A 464 -1.01 25.72 6.32
CA ASP A 464 -1.89 25.62 7.50
C ASP A 464 -1.99 24.17 7.99
N LYS A 465 -1.63 23.89 9.24
CA LYS A 465 -1.57 22.52 9.78
C LYS A 465 -2.94 21.93 10.11
N ASP A 466 -3.96 22.78 10.26
CA ASP A 466 -5.27 22.38 10.78
C ASP A 466 -6.23 21.90 9.68
N ILE A 467 -5.90 22.15 8.41
CA ILE A 467 -6.76 21.81 7.27
C ILE A 467 -5.97 21.09 6.18
N LEU A 468 -6.59 20.15 5.48
CA LEU A 468 -6.07 19.62 4.22
C LEU A 468 -6.57 20.47 3.06
N PHE A 469 -5.72 21.41 2.60
CA PHE A 469 -6.04 22.27 1.48
C PHE A 469 -5.75 21.59 0.13
N ARG A 470 -6.72 21.66 -0.78
CA ARG A 470 -6.61 21.25 -2.18
C ARG A 470 -6.91 22.42 -3.10
N HIS A 471 -6.03 22.66 -4.04
CA HIS A 471 -6.19 23.67 -5.09
C HIS A 471 -6.58 22.99 -6.39
N ILE A 472 -7.74 23.35 -6.94
CA ILE A 472 -8.27 22.77 -8.17
C ILE A 472 -8.23 23.86 -9.25
N VAL A 473 -7.38 23.67 -10.25
CA VAL A 473 -7.23 24.60 -11.37
C VAL A 473 -8.16 24.17 -12.50
N CYS A 474 -9.18 24.99 -12.77
CA CYS A 474 -10.19 24.72 -13.80
C CYS A 474 -10.16 25.81 -14.88
N HIS A 475 -9.69 25.50 -16.09
CA HIS A 475 -9.82 26.41 -17.24
C HIS A 475 -11.03 26.03 -18.09
N LEU A 476 -12.15 26.73 -17.88
CA LEU A 476 -13.41 26.48 -18.59
C LEU A 476 -13.35 26.81 -20.10
N ASN A 477 -12.36 27.60 -20.54
CA ASN A 477 -12.20 28.06 -21.92
C ASN A 477 -10.91 27.55 -22.59
N ALA A 478 -10.47 26.33 -22.28
CA ALA A 478 -9.49 25.66 -23.12
C ALA A 478 -10.14 25.38 -24.51
N GLU A 479 -10.15 26.38 -25.40
CA GLU A 479 -10.76 26.30 -26.73
C GLU A 479 -10.24 25.11 -27.55
N TRP A 480 -9.01 24.68 -27.25
CA TRP A 480 -8.35 23.51 -27.84
C TRP A 480 -8.92 22.16 -27.40
N LEU A 481 -9.59 22.08 -26.25
CA LEU A 481 -10.05 20.80 -25.67
C LEU A 481 -11.57 20.65 -25.58
N LYS A 482 -12.36 21.74 -25.64
CA LYS A 482 -13.84 21.72 -25.43
C LYS A 482 -14.27 20.72 -24.33
N LEU A 483 -13.53 20.74 -23.22
CA LEU A 483 -13.62 19.72 -22.19
C LEU A 483 -15.01 19.79 -21.54
N LYS A 484 -15.74 18.67 -21.65
CA LYS A 484 -17.03 18.53 -20.99
C LYS A 484 -16.86 18.64 -19.47
N PRO A 485 -17.73 19.37 -18.74
CA PRO A 485 -17.65 19.51 -17.28
C PRO A 485 -17.52 18.17 -16.54
N GLU A 486 -18.16 17.11 -17.05
CA GLU A 486 -18.09 15.75 -16.49
C GLU A 486 -16.69 15.16 -16.56
N LEU A 487 -15.96 15.38 -17.66
CA LEU A 487 -14.59 14.89 -17.80
C LEU A 487 -13.64 15.64 -16.87
N ALA A 488 -13.83 16.95 -16.69
CA ALA A 488 -13.06 17.74 -15.74
C ALA A 488 -13.32 17.30 -14.29
N ALA A 489 -14.58 17.01 -13.93
CA ALA A 489 -14.96 16.49 -12.61
C ALA A 489 -14.34 15.10 -12.35
N LYS A 490 -14.43 14.18 -13.32
CA LYS A 490 -13.78 12.86 -13.26
C LYS A 490 -12.28 12.98 -13.08
N THR A 491 -11.64 13.86 -13.84
CA THR A 491 -10.19 14.12 -13.75
C THR A 491 -9.82 14.69 -12.38
N THR A 492 -10.64 15.60 -11.85
CA THR A 492 -10.46 16.16 -10.51
C THR A 492 -10.46 15.06 -9.45
N LEU A 493 -11.48 14.20 -9.44
CA LEU A 493 -11.53 13.10 -8.48
C LEU A 493 -10.45 12.05 -8.73
N TRP A 494 -10.06 11.80 -9.98
CA TRP A 494 -8.94 10.89 -10.31
C TRP A 494 -7.64 11.31 -9.63
N TRP A 495 -7.34 12.62 -9.62
CA TRP A 495 -6.18 13.18 -8.92
C TRP A 495 -6.35 13.16 -7.39
N ILE A 496 -7.53 13.53 -6.88
CA ILE A 496 -7.83 13.53 -5.44
C ILE A 496 -7.67 12.12 -4.85
N ARG A 497 -8.20 11.10 -5.53
CA ARG A 497 -8.06 9.67 -5.17
C ARG A 497 -6.58 9.23 -5.05
N ARG A 498 -5.67 9.91 -5.75
CA ARG A 498 -4.21 9.67 -5.73
C ARG A 498 -3.46 10.57 -4.74
N GLY A 499 -4.20 11.30 -3.89
CA GLY A 499 -3.63 12.14 -2.85
C GLY A 499 -3.16 13.52 -3.34
N ALA A 500 -3.47 13.91 -4.57
CA ALA A 500 -3.04 15.20 -5.10
C ALA A 500 -3.63 16.38 -4.31
N ARG A 501 -2.78 17.35 -3.97
CA ARG A 501 -3.17 18.62 -3.32
C ARG A 501 -3.28 19.78 -4.30
N THR A 502 -2.69 19.66 -5.50
CA THR A 502 -2.84 20.61 -6.60
C THR A 502 -3.30 19.84 -7.83
N ILE A 503 -4.46 20.19 -8.36
CA ILE A 503 -5.23 19.35 -9.28
C ILE A 503 -5.45 20.11 -10.59
N PRO A 504 -4.87 19.66 -11.71
CA PRO A 504 -5.13 20.23 -13.03
C PRO A 504 -6.40 19.62 -13.63
N ALA A 505 -7.58 20.15 -13.26
CA ALA A 505 -8.87 19.56 -13.64
C ALA A 505 -9.11 19.52 -15.15
N THR A 506 -8.53 20.46 -15.90
CA THR A 506 -8.74 20.60 -17.35
C THR A 506 -7.50 20.25 -18.19
N PHE A 507 -6.52 19.54 -17.62
CA PHE A 507 -5.24 19.18 -18.28
C PHE A 507 -4.47 20.37 -18.89
N ASP A 508 -4.74 21.60 -18.43
CA ASP A 508 -3.91 22.75 -18.80
C ASP A 508 -2.61 22.70 -17.99
N PHE A 509 -1.67 21.90 -18.48
CA PHE A 509 -0.36 21.75 -17.86
C PHE A 509 0.40 23.07 -17.84
N LEU A 510 0.17 23.98 -18.79
CA LEU A 510 0.85 25.28 -18.82
C LEU A 510 0.39 26.16 -17.66
N ALA A 511 -0.91 26.25 -17.41
CA ALA A 511 -1.46 26.95 -16.26
C ALA A 511 -1.01 26.32 -14.94
N PHE A 512 -0.99 24.98 -14.89
CA PHE A 512 -0.48 24.22 -13.76
C PHE A 512 1.00 24.53 -13.48
N PHE A 513 1.89 24.42 -14.48
CA PHE A 513 3.32 24.73 -14.31
C PHE A 513 3.55 26.18 -13.93
N ASN A 514 2.80 27.12 -14.52
CA ASN A 514 2.86 28.53 -14.13
C ASN A 514 2.45 28.71 -12.66
N TYR A 515 1.38 28.06 -12.20
CA TYR A 515 0.97 28.10 -10.80
C TYR A 515 2.04 27.49 -9.88
N ILE A 516 2.57 26.32 -10.22
CA ILE A 516 3.68 25.68 -9.49
C ILE A 516 4.88 26.62 -9.43
N HIS A 517 5.22 27.27 -10.54
CA HIS A 517 6.28 28.26 -10.57
C HIS A 517 6.03 29.40 -9.56
N PHE A 518 4.82 29.97 -9.53
CA PHE A 518 4.48 31.00 -8.55
C PHE A 518 4.50 30.50 -7.10
N MET A 519 4.04 29.28 -6.85
CA MET A 519 4.01 28.67 -5.52
C MET A 519 5.38 28.41 -4.93
N TYR A 520 6.35 27.97 -5.74
CA TYR A 520 7.68 27.58 -5.26
C TYR A 520 8.77 28.62 -5.52
N TYR A 521 8.70 29.34 -6.65
CA TYR A 521 9.76 30.25 -7.10
C TYR A 521 9.35 31.72 -7.08
N GLY A 522 8.05 32.03 -7.14
CA GLY A 522 7.50 33.40 -7.22
C GLY A 522 7.58 34.25 -5.94
N ALA A 523 8.34 33.81 -4.92
CA ALA A 523 8.51 34.52 -3.65
C ALA A 523 9.98 34.85 -3.33
N LYS A 524 10.84 34.95 -4.35
CA LYS A 524 12.12 35.67 -4.23
C LYS A 524 11.99 37.09 -4.76
N THR A 525 11.04 37.86 -4.25
CA THR A 525 11.02 39.30 -4.54
C THR A 525 10.32 40.07 -3.41
N ARG A 526 11.17 40.85 -2.73
CA ARG A 526 10.98 41.87 -1.69
C ARG A 526 10.92 41.37 -0.25
#